data_AF-A0A962G343-F1
#
_entry.id   AF-A0A962G343-F1
#
_cell.length_a   1.000
_cell.length_b   1.000
_cell.length_c   1.000
_cell.angle_alpha   90.00
_cell.angle_beta   90.00
_cell.angle_gamma   90.00
#
_symmetry.space_group_name_H-M   'P 1'
#
loop_
_entity.id
_entity.type
_entity.pdbx_description
1 polymer ?
#
loop_
_entity_poly.entity_id
_entity_poly.type
_entity_poly.pdbx_seq_one_letter_code
_entity_poly.pdbx_strand_id
1 'polypeptide(L)'
;MILHRILERIRQQHWSTLFFELGIVVVGVFLGLQVDNWNSDRHTRALEQEYIERLHADMDYTLASRDKVSGWDDERLAGQALILAALRSGTLADGDRAAFDQSLLLFGFIGWPDVRWATMEELESTGSMSIISDVALRSLLGRMDAELKRRQALSLSFTNSINAFRQQIGHRFGVLEFTDLTEPVTLDYDFAGLASDTGFINTLSQI
;
A
#
# COMPACT_ATOMS: atom_id res chain seq x y z
N MET A 1 33.95 -11.92 -80.16
CA MET A 1 35.10 -12.12 -79.23
C MET A 1 35.38 -10.93 -78.29
N ILE A 2 34.52 -9.91 -78.21
CA ILE A 2 34.60 -8.87 -77.15
C ILE A 2 33.84 -9.32 -75.89
N LEU A 3 32.72 -10.02 -76.07
CA LEU A 3 31.88 -10.56 -74.99
C LEU A 3 32.64 -11.54 -74.06
N HIS A 4 33.52 -12.36 -74.61
CA HIS A 4 34.29 -13.34 -73.84
C HIS A 4 35.37 -12.68 -72.98
N ARG A 5 36.02 -11.62 -73.50
CA ARG A 5 37.03 -10.85 -72.76
C ARG A 5 36.42 -9.95 -71.68
N ILE A 6 35.17 -9.52 -71.84
CA ILE A 6 34.41 -8.79 -70.81
C ILE A 6 33.99 -9.75 -69.68
N LEU A 7 33.53 -10.97 -70.02
CA LEU A 7 33.25 -12.00 -69.02
C LEU A 7 34.50 -12.45 -68.26
N GLU A 8 35.66 -12.56 -68.92
CA GLU A 8 36.92 -12.91 -68.25
C GLU A 8 37.45 -11.81 -67.33
N ARG A 9 37.19 -10.53 -67.62
CA ARG A 9 37.56 -9.41 -66.75
C ARG A 9 36.65 -9.25 -65.53
N ILE A 10 35.36 -9.59 -65.63
CA ILE A 10 34.44 -9.61 -64.47
C ILE A 10 34.79 -10.75 -63.49
N ARG A 11 35.41 -11.82 -64.01
CA ARG A 11 35.83 -13.00 -63.23
C ARG A 11 37.19 -12.82 -62.54
N GLN A 12 37.97 -11.80 -62.88
CA GLN A 12 39.26 -11.54 -62.26
C GLN A 12 39.16 -10.39 -61.26
N GLN A 13 39.08 -10.78 -59.97
CA GLN A 13 39.61 -10.06 -58.80
C GLN A 13 38.97 -8.68 -58.58
N HIS A 14 37.97 -8.54 -57.71
CA HIS A 14 38.15 -8.03 -56.33
C HIS A 14 36.99 -8.45 -55.40
N TRP A 15 36.35 -9.60 -55.65
CA TRP A 15 35.22 -10.08 -54.82
C TRP A 15 35.58 -10.24 -53.34
N SER A 16 36.83 -10.63 -53.04
CA SER A 16 37.36 -10.63 -51.68
C SER A 16 37.41 -9.22 -51.09
N THR A 17 37.93 -8.24 -51.82
CA THR A 17 37.99 -6.84 -51.39
C THR A 17 36.60 -6.28 -51.10
N LEU A 18 35.64 -6.52 -52.00
CA LEU A 18 34.24 -6.10 -51.81
C LEU A 18 33.60 -6.76 -50.59
N PHE A 19 33.90 -8.04 -50.33
CA PHE A 19 33.44 -8.75 -49.13
C PHE A 19 34.05 -8.16 -47.86
N PHE A 20 35.33 -7.78 -47.87
CA PHE A 20 35.96 -7.10 -46.74
C PHE A 20 35.39 -5.70 -46.52
N GLU A 21 35.19 -4.91 -47.58
CA GLU A 21 34.57 -3.59 -47.50
C GLU A 21 33.15 -3.67 -46.94
N LEU A 22 32.33 -4.60 -47.44
CA LEU A 22 30.99 -4.87 -46.91
C LEU A 22 31.04 -5.37 -45.46
N GLY A 23 31.96 -6.28 -45.15
CA GLY A 23 32.16 -6.83 -43.81
C GLY A 23 32.49 -5.75 -42.79
N ILE A 24 33.36 -4.80 -43.13
CA ILE A 24 33.71 -3.66 -42.26
C ILE A 24 32.48 -2.78 -42.01
N VAL A 25 31.69 -2.45 -43.04
CA VAL A 25 30.46 -1.64 -42.87
C VAL A 25 29.44 -2.37 -41.99
N VAL A 26 29.21 -3.67 -42.23
CA VAL A 26 28.29 -4.48 -41.42
C VAL A 26 28.75 -4.57 -39.97
N VAL A 27 30.06 -4.78 -39.73
CA VAL A 27 30.64 -4.78 -38.38
C VAL A 27 30.49 -3.40 -37.73
N GLY A 28 30.71 -2.31 -38.47
CA GLY A 28 30.51 -0.94 -37.97
C GLY A 28 29.08 -0.67 -37.52
N VAL A 29 28.09 -1.03 -38.34
CA VAL A 29 26.66 -0.90 -37.99
C VAL A 29 26.30 -1.81 -36.82
N PHE A 30 26.79 -3.05 -36.83
CA PHE A 30 26.55 -4.00 -35.74
C PHE A 30 27.12 -3.48 -34.42
N LEU A 31 28.37 -3.00 -34.39
CA LEU A 31 28.97 -2.40 -33.19
C LEU A 31 28.22 -1.16 -32.73
N GLY A 32 27.77 -0.31 -33.66
CA GLY A 32 26.94 0.85 -33.34
C GLY A 32 25.65 0.46 -32.62
N LEU A 33 24.92 -0.54 -33.14
CA LEU A 33 23.72 -1.07 -32.50
C LEU A 33 24.01 -1.75 -31.16
N GLN A 34 25.13 -2.45 -31.03
CA GLN A 34 25.51 -3.10 -29.77
C GLN A 34 25.83 -2.08 -28.67
N VAL A 35 26.52 -0.99 -29.01
CA VAL A 35 26.80 0.10 -28.05
C VAL A 35 25.51 0.78 -27.62
N ASP A 36 24.58 1.02 -28.54
CA ASP A 36 23.28 1.62 -28.24
C ASP A 36 22.43 0.74 -27.32
N ASN A 37 22.33 -0.57 -27.64
CA ASN A 37 21.66 -1.56 -26.79
C ASN A 37 22.30 -1.63 -25.39
N TRP A 38 23.63 -1.66 -25.30
CA TRP A 38 24.32 -1.70 -24.03
C TRP A 38 24.05 -0.45 -23.17
N ASN A 39 24.02 0.74 -23.79
CA ASN A 39 23.69 1.96 -23.08
C ASN A 39 22.23 1.95 -22.58
N SER A 40 21.30 1.51 -23.43
CA SER A 40 19.88 1.36 -23.07
C SER A 40 19.66 0.37 -21.92
N ASP A 41 20.34 -0.79 -21.96
CA ASP A 41 20.31 -1.79 -20.90
C ASP A 41 20.86 -1.22 -19.59
N ARG A 42 21.99 -0.49 -19.64
CA ARG A 42 22.57 0.17 -18.47
C ARG A 42 21.60 1.16 -17.83
N HIS A 43 20.92 1.96 -18.65
CA HIS A 43 19.91 2.90 -18.17
C HIS A 43 18.71 2.18 -17.54
N THR A 44 18.22 1.12 -18.19
CA THR A 44 17.10 0.31 -17.69
C THR A 44 17.44 -0.33 -16.35
N ARG A 45 18.66 -0.86 -16.17
CA ARG A 45 19.14 -1.43 -14.90
C ARG A 45 19.23 -0.39 -13.79
N ALA A 46 19.65 0.83 -14.10
CA ALA A 46 19.68 1.91 -13.13
C ALA A 46 18.25 2.28 -12.65
N LEU A 47 17.30 2.36 -13.58
CA LEU A 47 15.88 2.60 -13.26
C LEU A 47 15.27 1.46 -12.44
N GLU A 48 15.57 0.20 -12.79
CA GLU A 48 15.13 -0.97 -12.03
C GLU A 48 15.60 -0.88 -10.57
N GLN A 49 16.88 -0.55 -10.36
CA GLN A 49 17.43 -0.40 -9.02
C GLN A 49 16.74 0.75 -8.24
N GLU A 50 16.50 1.89 -8.88
CA GLU A 50 15.80 3.01 -8.27
C GLU A 50 14.38 2.61 -7.83
N TYR A 51 13.62 1.90 -8.66
CA TYR A 51 12.29 1.41 -8.29
C TYR A 51 12.34 0.42 -7.14
N ILE A 52 13.32 -0.49 -7.11
CA ILE A 52 13.48 -1.46 -6.02
C ILE A 52 13.80 -0.74 -4.70
N GLU A 53 14.69 0.25 -4.71
CA GLU A 53 15.03 1.05 -3.53
C GLU A 53 13.80 1.82 -2.99
N ARG A 54 13.01 2.40 -3.89
CA ARG A 54 11.78 3.11 -3.54
C ARG A 54 10.70 2.17 -3.00
N LEU A 55 10.51 1.00 -3.61
CA LEU A 55 9.60 -0.04 -3.10
C LEU A 55 10.02 -0.49 -1.70
N HIS A 56 11.31 -0.65 -1.46
CA HIS A 56 11.81 -1.00 -0.12
C HIS A 56 11.49 0.10 0.90
N ALA A 57 11.70 1.38 0.56
CA ALA A 57 11.38 2.50 1.42
C ALA A 57 9.87 2.62 1.72
N ASP A 58 9.01 2.34 0.73
CA ASP A 58 7.56 2.28 0.90
C ASP A 58 7.15 1.17 1.89
N MET A 59 7.82 0.01 1.83
CA MET A 59 7.59 -1.10 2.76
C MET A 59 8.08 -0.78 4.17
N ASP A 60 9.27 -0.20 4.33
CA ASP A 60 9.81 0.19 5.64
C ASP A 60 8.88 1.19 6.34
N TYR A 61 8.36 2.18 5.60
CA TYR A 61 7.37 3.11 6.12
C TYR A 61 6.09 2.39 6.58
N THR A 62 5.58 1.49 5.75
CA THR A 62 4.37 0.70 6.06
C THR A 62 4.55 -0.15 7.32
N LEU A 63 5.72 -0.78 7.49
CA LEU A 63 6.05 -1.56 8.68
C LEU A 63 6.10 -0.66 9.93
N ALA A 64 6.79 0.48 9.86
CA ALA A 64 6.85 1.42 10.98
C ALA A 64 5.48 2.01 11.35
N SER A 65 4.61 2.21 10.36
CA SER A 65 3.22 2.66 10.56
C SER A 65 2.38 1.60 11.27
N ARG A 66 2.55 0.33 10.89
CA ARG A 66 1.87 -0.81 11.51
C ARG A 66 2.19 -0.96 12.99
N ASP A 67 3.46 -0.80 13.38
CA ASP A 67 3.88 -0.93 14.77
C ASP A 67 3.21 0.12 15.68
N LYS A 68 2.98 1.33 15.17
CA LYS A 68 2.25 2.38 15.90
C LYS A 68 0.79 2.02 16.12
N VAL A 69 0.12 1.45 15.11
CA VAL A 69 -1.29 1.06 15.20
C VAL A 69 -1.49 -0.07 16.21
N SER A 70 -0.57 -1.03 16.29
CA SER A 70 -0.71 -2.16 17.22
C SER A 70 -0.85 -1.71 18.69
N GLY A 71 -0.16 -0.66 19.11
CA GLY A 71 -0.29 -0.14 20.48
C GLY A 71 -1.65 0.51 20.75
N TRP A 72 -2.25 1.13 19.73
CA TRP A 72 -3.59 1.73 19.84
C TRP A 72 -4.70 0.69 19.94
N ASP A 73 -4.50 -0.50 19.37
CA ASP A 73 -5.48 -1.59 19.46
C ASP A 73 -5.56 -2.16 20.89
N ASP A 74 -4.43 -2.28 21.60
CA ASP A 74 -4.39 -2.77 22.99
C ASP A 74 -5.13 -1.83 23.96
N GLU A 75 -4.90 -0.53 23.86
CA GLU A 75 -5.61 0.48 24.67
C GLU A 75 -7.12 0.48 24.40
N ARG A 76 -7.51 0.29 23.13
CA ARG A 76 -8.92 0.21 22.73
C ARG A 76 -9.62 -1.03 23.27
N LEU A 77 -8.95 -2.19 23.23
CA LEU A 77 -9.49 -3.42 23.79
C LEU A 77 -9.69 -3.31 25.30
N ALA A 78 -8.74 -2.68 26.01
CA ALA A 78 -8.89 -2.40 27.43
C ALA A 78 -10.07 -1.45 27.71
N GLY A 79 -10.22 -0.39 26.91
CA GLY A 79 -11.34 0.55 27.00
C GLY A 79 -12.71 -0.10 26.76
N GLN A 80 -12.82 -1.00 25.79
CA GLN A 80 -14.06 -1.75 25.54
C GLN A 80 -14.40 -2.68 26.71
N ALA A 81 -13.40 -3.36 27.28
CA ALA A 81 -13.59 -4.21 28.45
C ALA A 81 -14.08 -3.38 29.66
N LEU A 82 -13.52 -2.18 29.86
CA LEU A 82 -13.96 -1.24 30.90
C LEU A 82 -15.43 -0.84 30.71
N ILE A 83 -15.83 -0.44 29.48
CA ILE A 83 -17.21 -0.05 29.19
C ILE A 83 -18.18 -1.20 29.51
N LEU A 84 -17.90 -2.39 29.00
CA LEU A 84 -18.78 -3.55 29.21
C LEU A 84 -18.86 -3.94 30.69
N ALA A 85 -17.75 -3.88 31.42
CA ALA A 85 -17.72 -4.17 32.86
C ALA A 85 -18.53 -3.14 33.67
N ALA A 86 -18.35 -1.84 33.39
CA ALA A 86 -19.08 -0.76 34.06
C ALA A 86 -20.59 -0.85 33.78
N LEU A 87 -20.99 -1.04 32.52
CA LEU A 87 -22.40 -1.15 32.16
C LEU A 87 -23.06 -2.40 32.74
N ARG A 88 -22.39 -3.55 32.75
CA ARG A 88 -22.94 -4.80 33.31
C ARG A 88 -23.01 -4.79 34.83
N SER A 89 -22.06 -4.14 35.50
CA SER A 89 -22.09 -3.97 36.96
C SER A 89 -23.07 -2.88 37.40
N GLY A 90 -23.44 -1.97 36.50
CA GLY A 90 -24.27 -0.81 36.81
C GLY A 90 -23.55 0.23 37.66
N THR A 91 -22.22 0.16 37.74
CA THR A 91 -21.39 1.07 38.54
C THR A 91 -20.21 1.57 37.71
N LEU A 92 -19.94 2.87 37.80
CA LEU A 92 -18.77 3.51 37.23
C LEU A 92 -18.03 4.24 38.34
N ALA A 93 -16.77 3.87 38.59
CA ALA A 93 -15.94 4.55 39.58
C ALA A 93 -15.51 5.91 39.05
N ASP A 94 -15.43 6.92 39.93
CA ASP A 94 -15.02 8.28 39.55
C ASP A 94 -13.63 8.32 38.88
N GLY A 95 -12.71 7.45 39.33
CA GLY A 95 -11.38 7.31 38.74
C GLY A 95 -11.36 6.74 37.32
N ASP A 96 -12.41 6.02 36.93
CA ASP A 96 -12.53 5.40 35.60
C ASP A 96 -13.32 6.26 34.62
N ARG A 97 -13.94 7.36 35.09
CA ARG A 97 -14.83 8.21 34.28
C ARG A 97 -14.16 8.74 33.02
N ALA A 98 -12.95 9.27 33.13
CA ALA A 98 -12.22 9.81 31.97
C ALA A 98 -11.88 8.71 30.94
N ALA A 99 -11.44 7.54 31.41
CA ALA A 99 -11.15 6.41 30.54
C ALA A 99 -12.42 5.85 29.87
N PHE A 100 -13.54 5.84 30.60
CA PHE A 100 -14.84 5.45 30.07
C PHE A 100 -15.31 6.42 28.99
N ASP A 101 -15.25 7.74 29.24
CA ASP A 101 -15.68 8.77 28.29
C ASP A 101 -14.86 8.71 26.99
N GLN A 102 -13.53 8.60 27.12
CA GLN A 102 -12.64 8.45 25.97
C GLN A 102 -12.95 7.16 25.20
N SER A 103 -13.12 6.03 25.90
CA SER A 103 -13.42 4.74 25.27
C SER A 103 -14.78 4.74 24.58
N LEU A 104 -15.78 5.44 25.13
CA LEU A 104 -17.14 5.50 24.59
C LEU A 104 -17.17 6.34 23.31
N LEU A 105 -16.46 7.47 23.28
CA LEU A 105 -16.33 8.29 22.07
C LEU A 105 -15.60 7.53 20.95
N LEU A 106 -14.50 6.85 21.33
CA LEU A 106 -13.65 6.10 20.41
C LEU A 106 -14.16 4.70 20.12
N PHE A 107 -15.32 4.33 20.66
CA PHE A 107 -15.89 3.00 20.49
C PHE A 107 -16.05 2.66 19.00
N GLY A 108 -15.54 1.48 18.62
CA GLY A 108 -15.53 0.99 17.25
C GLY A 108 -14.54 1.71 16.32
N PHE A 109 -13.87 2.79 16.74
CA PHE A 109 -12.83 3.40 15.91
C PHE A 109 -11.67 2.42 15.75
N ILE A 110 -11.38 2.00 14.51
CA ILE A 110 -10.21 1.18 14.19
C ILE A 110 -9.16 2.07 13.53
N GLY A 111 -7.95 2.06 14.08
CA GLY A 111 -6.80 2.66 13.42
C GLY A 111 -6.37 1.74 12.28
N TRP A 112 -6.44 2.21 11.04
CA TRP A 112 -5.85 1.48 9.92
C TRP A 112 -4.39 1.95 9.77
N PRO A 113 -3.41 1.04 9.61
CA PRO A 113 -2.06 1.45 9.33
C PRO A 113 -2.03 2.21 8.01
N ASP A 114 -1.30 3.33 7.99
CA ASP A 114 -0.99 4.03 6.76
C ASP A 114 -0.07 3.14 5.92
N VAL A 115 -0.61 2.59 4.85
CA VAL A 115 0.11 1.73 3.90
C VAL A 115 0.61 2.63 2.79
N ARG A 116 1.94 2.76 2.68
CA ARG A 116 2.56 3.47 1.57
C ARG A 116 2.80 2.49 0.43
N TRP A 117 2.23 2.80 -0.73
CA TRP A 117 2.26 1.95 -1.93
C TRP A 117 2.44 2.75 -3.24
N ALA A 118 2.95 3.98 -3.13
CA ALA A 118 3.00 4.94 -4.24
C ALA A 118 3.89 4.47 -5.40
N THR A 119 5.00 3.79 -5.11
CA THR A 119 5.90 3.31 -6.17
C THR A 119 5.24 2.23 -7.02
N MET A 120 4.41 1.37 -6.42
CA MET A 120 3.64 0.38 -7.18
C MET A 120 2.55 1.05 -8.02
N GLU A 121 1.85 2.06 -7.48
CA GLU A 121 0.86 2.84 -8.23
C GLU A 121 1.48 3.56 -9.44
N GLU A 122 2.71 4.06 -9.30
CA GLU A 122 3.48 4.62 -10.43
C GLU A 122 3.82 3.54 -11.47
N LEU A 123 4.32 2.38 -11.05
CA LEU A 123 4.63 1.26 -11.95
C LEU A 123 3.39 0.76 -12.72
N GLU A 124 2.24 0.70 -12.05
CA GLU A 124 0.95 0.35 -12.67
C GLU A 124 0.47 1.42 -13.64
N SER A 125 0.43 2.68 -13.21
CA SER A 125 -0.12 3.80 -14.00
C SER A 125 0.72 4.12 -15.23
N THR A 126 2.05 3.98 -15.14
CA THR A 126 2.97 4.20 -16.25
C THR A 126 3.15 2.97 -17.14
N GLY A 127 2.66 1.80 -16.72
CA GLY A 127 2.91 0.53 -17.40
C GLY A 127 4.38 0.07 -17.31
N SER A 128 5.16 0.65 -16.40
CA SER A 128 6.60 0.42 -16.25
C SER A 128 6.94 -0.88 -15.51
N MET A 129 5.95 -1.72 -15.21
CA MET A 129 6.18 -2.97 -14.48
C MET A 129 7.21 -3.88 -15.16
N SER A 130 7.37 -3.81 -16.49
CA SER A 130 8.37 -4.57 -17.25
C SER A 130 9.83 -4.16 -16.97
N ILE A 131 10.08 -2.99 -16.38
CA ILE A 131 11.43 -2.54 -15.97
C ILE A 131 11.99 -3.46 -14.88
N ILE A 132 11.14 -4.01 -14.02
CA ILE A 132 11.54 -5.02 -13.05
C ILE A 132 11.79 -6.33 -13.81
N SER A 133 13.05 -6.67 -14.00
CA SER A 133 13.48 -7.80 -14.79
C SER A 133 13.12 -9.14 -14.12
N ASP A 134 13.20 -9.19 -12.78
CA ASP A 134 12.86 -10.38 -12.00
C ASP A 134 11.36 -10.68 -12.08
N VAL A 135 11.04 -11.78 -12.77
CA VAL A 135 9.66 -12.27 -12.97
C VAL A 135 9.01 -12.70 -11.65
N ALA A 136 9.77 -13.29 -10.74
CA ALA A 136 9.27 -13.72 -9.45
C ALA A 136 8.95 -12.51 -8.57
N LEU A 137 9.81 -11.48 -8.57
CA LEU A 137 9.56 -10.22 -7.87
C LEU A 137 8.31 -9.52 -8.42
N ARG A 138 8.17 -9.40 -9.75
CA ARG A 138 6.95 -8.83 -10.35
C ARG A 138 5.68 -9.58 -9.95
N SER A 139 5.75 -10.91 -9.93
CA SER A 139 4.63 -11.75 -9.52
C SER A 139 4.30 -11.56 -8.04
N LEU A 140 5.31 -11.38 -7.19
CA LEU A 140 5.13 -11.08 -5.77
C LEU A 140 4.44 -9.73 -5.58
N LEU A 141 4.95 -8.67 -6.23
CA LEU A 141 4.37 -7.33 -6.17
C LEU A 141 2.91 -7.32 -6.63
N GLY A 142 2.59 -8.00 -7.74
CA GLY A 142 1.21 -8.10 -8.21
C GLY A 142 0.27 -8.84 -7.23
N ARG A 143 0.75 -9.90 -6.56
CA ARG A 143 -0.04 -10.56 -5.50
C ARG A 143 -0.22 -9.67 -4.28
N MET A 144 0.82 -8.95 -3.88
CA MET A 144 0.76 -8.01 -2.76
C MET A 144 -0.23 -6.89 -3.03
N ASP A 145 -0.19 -6.30 -4.23
CA ASP A 145 -1.13 -5.29 -4.66
C ASP A 145 -2.58 -5.77 -4.59
N ALA A 146 -2.87 -6.95 -5.17
CA ALA A 146 -4.21 -7.54 -5.13
C ALA A 146 -4.70 -7.77 -3.68
N GLU A 147 -3.81 -8.22 -2.81
CA GLU A 147 -4.12 -8.44 -1.39
C GLU A 147 -4.37 -7.12 -0.64
N LEU A 148 -3.56 -6.08 -0.90
CA LEU A 148 -3.74 -4.76 -0.29
C LEU A 148 -5.06 -4.13 -0.74
N LYS A 149 -5.39 -4.16 -2.04
CA LYS A 149 -6.67 -3.69 -2.58
C LYS A 149 -7.86 -4.44 -1.96
N ARG A 150 -7.74 -5.77 -1.80
CA ARG A 150 -8.76 -6.59 -1.12
C ARG A 150 -8.94 -6.18 0.34
N ARG A 151 -7.86 -5.98 1.08
CA ARG A 151 -7.90 -5.53 2.48
C ARG A 151 -8.51 -4.15 2.62
N GLN A 152 -8.15 -3.21 1.73
CA GLN A 152 -8.70 -1.87 1.71
C GLN A 152 -10.23 -1.89 1.47
N ALA A 153 -10.71 -2.72 0.54
CA ALA A 153 -12.14 -2.86 0.29
C ALA A 153 -12.88 -3.42 1.52
N LEU A 154 -12.32 -4.45 2.18
CA LEU A 154 -12.87 -5.00 3.43
C LEU A 154 -12.87 -3.96 4.56
N SER A 155 -11.77 -3.22 4.71
CA SER A 155 -11.61 -2.15 5.68
C SER A 155 -12.65 -1.04 5.50
N LEU A 156 -12.91 -0.62 4.25
CA LEU A 156 -13.93 0.38 3.95
C LEU A 156 -15.34 -0.12 4.29
N SER A 157 -15.66 -1.36 3.94
CA SER A 157 -16.95 -1.99 4.29
C SER A 157 -17.14 -2.09 5.80
N PHE A 158 -16.08 -2.48 6.53
CA PHE A 158 -16.10 -2.54 7.99
C PHE A 158 -16.27 -1.15 8.61
N THR A 159 -15.51 -0.16 8.15
CA THR A 159 -15.58 1.23 8.61
C THR A 159 -16.99 1.80 8.43
N ASN A 160 -17.63 1.53 7.29
CA ASN A 160 -19.02 1.96 7.05
C ASN A 160 -20.01 1.29 8.02
N SER A 161 -19.80 0.01 8.33
CA SER A 161 -20.66 -0.73 9.27
C SER A 161 -20.52 -0.20 10.70
N ILE A 162 -19.28 0.06 11.14
CA ILE A 162 -19.00 0.71 12.43
C ILE A 162 -19.58 2.12 12.47
N ASN A 163 -19.45 2.92 11.42
CA ASN A 163 -19.97 4.28 11.42
C ASN A 163 -21.50 4.30 11.54
N ALA A 164 -22.20 3.37 10.90
CA ALA A 164 -23.64 3.21 11.07
C ALA A 164 -23.99 2.88 12.54
N PHE A 165 -23.22 1.99 13.17
CA PHE A 165 -23.37 1.67 14.59
C PHE A 165 -23.10 2.88 15.50
N ARG A 166 -22.02 3.63 15.23
CA ARG A 166 -21.66 4.83 15.98
C ARG A 166 -22.75 5.89 15.92
N GLN A 167 -23.41 6.05 14.78
CA GLN A 167 -24.57 6.94 14.65
C GLN A 167 -25.74 6.48 15.54
N GLN A 168 -25.97 5.17 15.65
CA GLN A 168 -27.02 4.62 16.51
C GLN A 168 -26.76 4.89 18.00
N ILE A 169 -25.52 4.74 18.47
CA ILE A 169 -25.16 4.99 19.87
C ILE A 169 -24.91 6.46 20.18
N GLY A 170 -24.49 7.27 19.19
CA GLY A 170 -24.08 8.66 19.37
C GLY A 170 -25.21 9.59 19.83
N HIS A 171 -26.47 9.21 19.65
CA HIS A 171 -27.61 9.93 20.22
C HIS A 171 -27.79 9.74 21.73
N ARG A 172 -27.02 8.83 22.35
CA ARG A 172 -27.13 8.49 23.78
C ARG A 172 -26.15 9.26 24.67
N PHE A 173 -25.23 10.01 24.08
CA PHE A 173 -24.27 10.83 24.80
C PHE A 173 -23.96 12.11 24.00
N GLY A 174 -23.82 13.24 24.69
CA GLY A 174 -23.37 14.51 24.14
C GLY A 174 -21.87 14.69 24.34
N VAL A 175 -21.20 15.34 23.40
CA VAL A 175 -19.78 15.72 23.56
C VAL A 175 -19.73 17.10 24.21
N LEU A 176 -19.16 17.21 25.41
CA LEU A 176 -19.01 18.48 26.13
C LEU A 176 -17.67 19.13 25.80
N GLU A 177 -16.59 18.35 25.82
CA GLU A 177 -15.23 18.81 25.51
C GLU A 177 -14.53 17.79 24.60
N PHE A 178 -14.11 18.25 23.43
CA PHE A 178 -13.33 17.48 22.47
C PHE A 178 -12.46 18.44 21.65
N THR A 179 -11.14 18.28 21.72
CA THR A 179 -10.18 19.06 20.93
C THR A 179 -9.61 18.20 19.81
N ASP A 180 -9.00 17.06 20.18
CA ASP A 180 -8.57 16.02 19.25
C ASP A 180 -8.67 14.63 19.91
N LEU A 181 -8.25 13.59 19.19
CA LEU A 181 -8.33 12.18 19.64
C LEU A 181 -7.29 11.79 20.71
N THR A 182 -6.34 12.68 21.00
CA THR A 182 -5.23 12.48 21.95
C THR A 182 -5.42 13.25 23.27
N GLU A 183 -6.30 14.24 23.28
CA GLU A 183 -6.69 14.98 24.47
C GLU A 183 -7.84 14.29 25.24
N PRO A 184 -7.99 14.54 26.56
CA PRO A 184 -9.10 14.04 27.34
C PRO A 184 -10.45 14.49 26.76
N VAL A 185 -11.41 13.58 26.81
CA VAL A 185 -12.78 13.80 26.33
C VAL A 185 -13.71 13.79 27.51
N THR A 186 -14.63 14.76 27.53
CA THR A 186 -15.72 14.80 28.51
C THR A 186 -17.05 14.60 27.79
N LEU A 187 -17.83 13.61 28.24
CA LEU A 187 -19.14 13.30 27.66
C LEU A 187 -20.27 13.56 28.67
N ASP A 188 -21.42 13.99 28.14
CA ASP A 188 -22.70 14.07 28.85
C ASP A 188 -23.55 12.84 28.55
N TYR A 189 -23.95 12.08 29.56
CA TYR A 189 -24.78 10.89 29.39
C TYR A 189 -25.46 10.45 30.68
N ASP A 190 -26.62 9.82 30.54
CA ASP A 190 -27.31 9.12 31.63
C ASP A 190 -26.76 7.70 31.80
N PHE A 191 -25.77 7.54 32.68
CA PHE A 191 -25.14 6.23 32.92
C PHE A 191 -26.12 5.17 33.42
N ALA A 192 -27.05 5.53 34.31
CA ALA A 192 -28.04 4.59 34.82
C ALA A 192 -28.98 4.13 33.69
N GLY A 193 -29.38 5.07 32.82
CA GLY A 193 -30.12 4.78 31.59
C GLY A 193 -29.36 3.83 30.66
N LEU A 194 -28.06 4.06 30.42
CA LEU A 194 -27.22 3.18 29.61
C LEU A 194 -27.06 1.78 30.21
N ALA A 195 -26.82 1.68 31.52
CA ALA A 195 -26.61 0.40 32.21
C ALA A 195 -27.88 -0.45 32.32
N SER A 196 -29.05 0.19 32.35
CA SER A 196 -30.34 -0.53 32.35
C SER A 196 -30.79 -0.99 30.96
N ASP A 197 -30.18 -0.49 29.89
CA ASP A 197 -30.55 -0.79 28.50
C ASP A 197 -29.82 -2.04 27.99
N THR A 198 -30.49 -3.18 28.10
CA THR A 198 -29.94 -4.46 27.60
C THR A 198 -29.70 -4.43 26.09
N GLY A 199 -30.48 -3.66 25.34
CA GLY A 199 -30.28 -3.47 23.90
C GLY A 199 -28.96 -2.78 23.62
N PHE A 200 -28.67 -1.70 24.34
CA PHE A 200 -27.39 -0.97 24.25
C PHE A 200 -26.19 -1.84 24.63
N ILE A 201 -26.26 -2.59 25.74
CA ILE A 201 -25.17 -3.48 26.19
C ILE A 201 -24.92 -4.60 25.18
N ASN A 202 -25.97 -5.21 24.64
CA ASN A 202 -25.85 -6.25 23.62
C ASN A 202 -25.25 -5.70 22.33
N THR A 203 -25.65 -4.49 21.95
CA THR A 203 -25.15 -3.76 20.78
C THR A 203 -23.63 -3.54 20.93
N LEU A 204 -23.15 -3.07 22.09
CA LEU A 204 -21.71 -2.94 22.38
C LEU A 204 -20.95 -4.27 22.46
N SER A 205 -21.63 -5.39 22.76
CA SER A 205 -20.99 -6.71 22.88
C SER A 205 -20.83 -7.45 21.54
N GLN A 206 -21.38 -6.91 20.44
CA GLN A 206 -21.40 -7.56 19.11
C GLN A 206 -20.26 -7.12 18.17
N ILE A 207 -19.46 -6.14 18.59
CA ILE A 207 -18.28 -5.62 17.88
C ILE A 207 -17.03 -6.17 18.58
#